data_AF-A0A6B3HQ70-F1
#
_entry.id   AF-A0A6B3HQ70-F1
#
_cell.length_a   1.000
_cell.length_b   1.000
_cell.length_c   1.000
_cell.angle_alpha   90.00
_cell.angle_beta   90.00
_cell.angle_gamma   90.00
#
_symmetry.space_group_name_H-M   'P 1'
#
loop_
_entity.id
_entity.type
_entity.pdbx_description
1 polymer ?
#
loop_
_entity_poly.entity_id
_entity_poly.type
_entity_poly.pdbx_seq_one_letter_code
_entity_poly.pdbx_strand_id
1 'polypeptide(L)'
;NMSGVNCCGSVDGGNGDVVDNHIYVGPGNTAPTATRAAVLGEFGGLGYKVPGHEWYPGGGFSYEDQPSVAALNNRFVGLLDAIRVGQLPAGLSASVYTEITDVENEANGLLTYDRQVVKVDTARVR
;
A
#
# COMPACT_ATOMS: atom_id res chain seq x y z
N ASN A 1 2.16 -21.17 11.33
CA ASN A 1 1.13 -20.24 11.83
C ASN A 1 1.47 -18.87 11.27
N MET A 2 0.65 -18.33 10.38
CA MET A 2 0.91 -17.06 9.70
C MET A 2 0.11 -15.97 10.43
N SER A 3 0.74 -14.84 10.74
CA SER A 3 0.08 -13.71 11.41
C SER A 3 -0.71 -12.81 10.45
N GLY A 4 -0.70 -13.09 9.15
CA GLY A 4 -1.44 -12.38 8.11
C GLY A 4 -1.46 -13.14 6.78
N VAL A 5 -2.29 -12.69 5.85
CA VAL A 5 -2.45 -13.23 4.48
C VAL A 5 -1.76 -12.28 3.51
N ASN A 6 -0.54 -12.62 3.08
CA ASN A 6 0.25 -11.75 2.22
C ASN A 6 0.01 -12.04 0.71
N CYS A 7 0.05 -13.30 0.30
CA CYS A 7 -0.13 -13.65 -1.13
C CYS A 7 -0.51 -15.13 -1.37
N CYS A 8 -0.85 -15.45 -2.63
CA CYS A 8 -0.65 -16.74 -3.29
C CYS A 8 -1.02 -18.01 -2.49
N GLY A 9 -2.25 -18.08 -1.96
CA GLY A 9 -2.73 -19.28 -1.26
C GLY A 9 -2.33 -19.36 0.21
N SER A 10 -1.80 -18.27 0.77
CA SER A 10 -1.68 -18.10 2.22
C SER A 10 -3.05 -18.24 2.88
N VAL A 11 -3.10 -18.98 3.99
CA VAL A 11 -4.32 -19.19 4.77
C VAL A 11 -4.10 -18.58 6.14
N ASP A 12 -5.06 -17.74 6.55
CA ASP A 12 -5.08 -17.18 7.91
C ASP A 12 -5.13 -18.33 8.93
N GLY A 13 -4.18 -18.32 9.86
CA GLY A 13 -4.10 -19.33 10.93
C GLY A 13 -5.20 -19.19 11.99
N GLY A 14 -5.96 -18.09 11.98
CA GLY A 14 -7.06 -17.85 12.91
C GLY A 14 -6.62 -17.36 14.29
N ASN A 15 -5.36 -16.95 14.45
CA ASN A 15 -4.79 -16.60 15.75
C ASN A 15 -4.70 -15.09 15.96
N GLY A 16 -4.71 -14.66 17.23
CA GLY A 16 -4.62 -13.25 17.61
C GLY A 16 -5.91 -12.47 17.38
N ASP A 17 -5.84 -11.16 17.61
CA ASP A 17 -7.01 -10.26 17.63
C ASP A 17 -7.26 -9.55 16.29
N VAL A 18 -6.44 -9.80 15.27
CA VAL A 18 -6.47 -9.08 14.00
C VAL A 18 -6.49 -10.05 12.83
N VAL A 19 -7.43 -9.87 11.91
CA VAL A 19 -7.36 -10.39 10.53
C VAL A 19 -6.52 -9.40 9.73
N ASP A 20 -5.32 -9.82 9.33
CA ASP A 20 -4.37 -8.98 8.61
C ASP A 20 -4.22 -9.46 7.17
N ASN A 21 -4.71 -8.68 6.20
CA ASN A 21 -4.58 -8.99 4.77
C ASN A 21 -3.68 -7.96 4.09
N HIS A 22 -2.77 -8.40 3.24
CA HIS A 22 -1.95 -7.54 2.40
C HIS A 22 -2.47 -7.68 0.97
N ILE A 23 -2.98 -6.59 0.41
CA ILE A 23 -3.64 -6.60 -0.89
C ILE A 23 -3.06 -5.48 -1.73
N TYR A 24 -2.15 -5.85 -2.62
CA TYR A 24 -1.58 -4.94 -3.60
C TYR A 24 -2.33 -5.04 -4.94
N VAL A 25 -2.79 -3.94 -5.53
CA VAL A 25 -2.68 -2.54 -5.04
C VAL A 25 -3.73 -2.20 -3.97
N GLY A 26 -4.82 -2.97 -3.93
CA GLY A 26 -5.91 -2.77 -2.98
C GLY A 26 -7.06 -1.91 -3.52
N PRO A 27 -8.03 -1.52 -2.68
CA PRO A 27 -8.08 -1.84 -1.25
C PRO A 27 -8.62 -3.24 -0.93
N GLY A 28 -9.11 -3.98 -1.93
CA GLY A 28 -9.64 -5.33 -1.75
C GLY A 28 -10.87 -5.36 -0.83
N ASN A 29 -11.05 -6.48 -0.12
CA ASN A 29 -12.05 -6.61 0.94
C ASN A 29 -11.44 -7.38 2.11
N THR A 30 -11.42 -6.76 3.29
CA THR A 30 -10.98 -7.39 4.53
C THR A 30 -12.12 -7.25 5.54
N ALA A 31 -12.77 -8.38 5.84
CA ALA A 31 -13.91 -8.41 6.74
C ALA A 31 -13.47 -8.85 8.15
N PRO A 32 -14.01 -8.23 9.21
CA PRO A 32 -13.74 -8.66 10.58
C PRO A 32 -14.42 -10.00 10.86
N THR A 33 -14.00 -10.65 11.93
CA THR A 33 -14.76 -11.77 12.51
C THR A 33 -15.50 -11.30 13.76
N ALA A 34 -16.26 -12.20 14.40
CA ALA A 34 -16.91 -11.90 15.67
C ALA A 34 -15.93 -11.49 16.79
N THR A 35 -14.65 -11.86 16.68
CA THR A 35 -13.64 -11.67 17.73
C THR A 35 -12.37 -10.98 17.26
N ARG A 36 -12.24 -10.64 15.96
CA ARG A 36 -11.01 -10.07 15.39
C ARG A 36 -11.29 -8.84 14.54
N ALA A 37 -10.50 -7.79 14.74
CA ALA A 37 -10.52 -6.58 13.93
C ALA A 37 -9.99 -6.84 12.52
N ALA A 38 -10.53 -6.15 11.52
CA ALA A 38 -10.08 -6.26 10.14
C ALA A 38 -9.04 -5.19 9.81
N VAL A 39 -7.86 -5.61 9.35
CA VAL A 39 -6.78 -4.71 8.97
C VAL A 39 -6.31 -5.03 7.54
N LEU A 40 -6.31 -4.01 6.70
CA LEU A 40 -5.63 -4.02 5.41
C LEU A 40 -4.18 -3.62 5.70
N GLY A 41 -3.39 -4.59 6.15
CA GLY A 41 -2.05 -4.36 6.71
C GLY A 41 -1.03 -3.89 5.71
N GLU A 42 -1.28 -4.11 4.43
CA GLU A 42 -0.51 -3.49 3.35
C GLU A 42 -1.43 -3.26 2.15
N PHE A 43 -1.39 -2.04 1.60
CA PHE A 43 -1.97 -1.69 0.32
C PHE A 43 -1.13 -0.62 -0.36
N GLY A 44 -1.38 -0.36 -1.64
CA GLY A 44 -0.61 0.60 -2.42
C GLY A 44 0.39 -0.09 -3.34
N GLY A 45 1.68 0.18 -3.18
CA GLY A 45 2.67 -0.30 -4.14
C GLY A 45 2.70 0.52 -5.45
N LEU A 46 2.31 1.80 -5.38
CA LEU A 46 2.28 2.69 -6.54
C LEU A 46 3.67 3.23 -6.85
N GLY A 47 4.18 2.94 -8.05
CA GLY A 47 5.54 3.32 -8.44
C GLY A 47 5.61 4.62 -9.22
N TYR A 48 6.58 5.47 -8.88
CA TYR A 48 7.05 6.53 -9.78
C TYR A 48 8.56 6.66 -9.60
N LYS A 49 9.30 6.31 -10.65
CA LYS A 49 10.78 6.29 -10.62
C LYS A 49 11.30 7.69 -10.93
N VAL A 50 12.22 8.19 -10.10
CA VAL A 50 12.82 9.51 -10.26
C VAL A 50 14.28 9.33 -10.70
N PRO A 51 14.63 9.67 -11.96
CA PRO A 51 15.99 9.49 -12.45
C PRO A 51 17.04 10.14 -11.54
N GLY A 52 18.10 9.40 -11.21
CA GLY A 52 19.17 9.85 -10.33
C GLY A 52 18.93 9.61 -8.84
N HIS A 53 17.73 9.19 -8.44
CA HIS A 53 17.37 8.92 -7.04
C HIS A 53 16.96 7.44 -6.82
N GLU A 54 17.28 6.57 -7.76
CA GLU A 54 17.02 5.13 -7.72
C GLU A 54 18.26 4.36 -7.25
N TRP A 55 18.06 3.26 -6.51
CA TRP A 55 19.13 2.31 -6.21
C TRP A 55 19.56 1.50 -7.45
N TYR A 56 18.59 1.01 -8.22
CA TYR A 56 18.81 0.31 -9.49
C TYR A 56 18.12 1.06 -10.64
N PRO A 57 18.81 2.04 -11.26
CA PRO A 57 18.24 2.85 -12.34
C PRO A 57 17.65 2.00 -13.48
N GLY A 58 16.35 2.16 -13.71
CA GLY A 58 15.62 1.44 -14.76
C GLY A 58 15.30 -0.04 -14.44
N GLY A 59 15.70 -0.55 -13.28
CA GLY A 59 15.53 -1.95 -12.89
C GLY A 59 14.65 -2.20 -11.67
N GLY A 60 14.26 -1.15 -10.92
CA GLY A 60 13.31 -1.28 -9.81
C GLY A 60 11.91 -1.67 -10.26
N PHE A 61 11.18 -2.39 -9.42
CA PHE A 61 9.78 -2.76 -9.64
C PHE A 61 8.84 -1.93 -8.76
N SER A 62 7.57 -1.92 -9.14
CA SER A 62 6.46 -1.49 -8.29
C SER A 62 5.27 -2.41 -8.58
N TYR A 63 4.25 -2.43 -7.72
CA TYR A 63 3.04 -3.22 -7.97
C TYR A 63 2.16 -2.57 -9.04
N GLU A 64 2.17 -1.25 -9.16
CA GLU A 64 1.51 -0.50 -10.23
C GLU A 64 2.27 0.79 -10.57
N ASP A 65 2.98 0.78 -11.70
CA ASP A 65 3.71 1.95 -12.19
C ASP A 65 2.76 3.07 -12.62
N GLN A 66 3.10 4.30 -12.24
CA GLN A 66 2.36 5.51 -12.56
C GLN A 66 3.12 6.32 -13.62
N PRO A 67 2.43 6.83 -14.66
CA PRO A 67 3.10 7.52 -15.76
C PRO A 67 3.55 8.95 -15.42
N SER A 68 3.10 9.51 -14.29
CA SER A 68 3.45 10.87 -13.86
C SER A 68 3.17 11.07 -12.37
N VAL A 69 3.76 12.11 -11.78
CA VAL A 69 3.43 12.58 -10.42
C VAL A 69 1.94 12.89 -10.27
N ALA A 70 1.30 13.47 -11.29
CA ALA A 70 -0.14 13.74 -11.25
C ALA A 70 -0.97 12.45 -11.17
N ALA A 71 -0.60 11.43 -11.96
CA ALA A 71 -1.25 10.11 -11.94
C ALA A 71 -1.03 9.42 -10.58
N LEU A 72 0.19 9.45 -10.04
CA LEU A 72 0.50 8.92 -8.72
C LEU A 72 -0.38 9.53 -7.64
N ASN A 73 -0.48 10.86 -7.60
CA ASN A 73 -1.33 11.55 -6.62
C ASN A 73 -2.82 11.22 -6.79
N ASN A 74 -3.32 11.18 -8.03
CA ASN A 74 -4.72 10.82 -8.29
C ASN A 74 -5.02 9.39 -7.86
N ARG A 75 -4.12 8.46 -8.17
CA ARG A 75 -4.28 7.04 -7.83
C ARG A 75 -4.20 6.82 -6.33
N PHE A 76 -3.25 7.44 -5.66
CA PHE A 76 -3.10 7.38 -4.20
C PHE A 76 -4.36 7.90 -3.49
N VAL A 77 -4.83 9.11 -3.83
CA VAL A 77 -6.05 9.68 -3.23
C VAL A 77 -7.26 8.80 -3.54
N GLY A 78 -7.37 8.26 -4.76
CA GLY A 78 -8.46 7.35 -5.11
C GLY A 78 -8.47 6.06 -4.28
N LEU A 79 -7.30 5.52 -3.90
CA LEU A 79 -7.23 4.37 -2.98
C LEU A 79 -7.71 4.75 -1.58
N LEU A 80 -7.27 5.91 -1.06
CA LEU A 80 -7.74 6.41 0.23
C LEU A 80 -9.26 6.62 0.24
N ASP A 81 -9.79 7.24 -0.81
CA ASP A 81 -11.23 7.44 -0.95
C ASP A 81 -11.98 6.11 -1.00
N ALA A 82 -11.51 5.13 -1.77
CA ALA A 82 -12.11 3.80 -1.85
C ALA A 82 -12.11 3.07 -0.49
N ILE A 83 -11.04 3.23 0.30
CA ILE A 83 -11.00 2.73 1.68
C ILE A 83 -12.04 3.45 2.54
N ARG A 84 -12.05 4.78 2.50
CA ARG A 84 -12.89 5.62 3.33
C ARG A 84 -14.39 5.42 3.06
N VAL A 85 -14.78 5.36 1.80
CA VAL A 85 -16.19 5.29 1.40
C VAL A 85 -16.70 3.86 1.25
N GLY A 86 -15.81 2.90 1.01
CA GLY A 86 -16.18 1.50 0.76
C GLY A 86 -15.80 0.58 1.92
N GLN A 87 -14.52 0.53 2.29
CA GLN A 87 -14.01 -0.49 3.22
C GLN A 87 -14.30 -0.17 4.68
N LEU A 88 -14.14 1.09 5.12
CA LEU A 88 -14.43 1.46 6.51
C LEU A 88 -15.92 1.20 6.86
N PRO A 89 -16.91 1.59 6.03
CA PRO A 89 -18.31 1.24 6.29
C PRO A 89 -18.59 -0.27 6.24
N ALA A 90 -17.78 -1.04 5.50
CA ALA A 90 -17.87 -2.50 5.43
C ALA A 90 -17.23 -3.22 6.62
N GLY A 91 -16.69 -2.50 7.61
CA GLY A 91 -16.14 -3.05 8.84
C GLY A 91 -14.62 -3.13 8.91
N LEU A 92 -13.91 -2.55 7.93
CA LEU A 92 -12.46 -2.38 8.04
C LEU A 92 -12.11 -1.50 9.24
N SER A 93 -11.21 -1.97 10.09
CA SER A 93 -10.80 -1.29 11.31
C SER A 93 -9.57 -0.40 11.10
N ALA A 94 -8.63 -0.80 10.24
CA ALA A 94 -7.48 0.00 9.87
C ALA A 94 -6.91 -0.38 8.50
N SER A 95 -6.06 0.49 7.95
CA SER A 95 -5.30 0.24 6.72
C SER A 95 -3.91 0.87 6.84
N VAL A 96 -2.89 0.21 6.28
CA VAL A 96 -1.51 0.70 6.26
C VAL A 96 -1.02 0.78 4.82
N TYR A 97 -0.60 1.97 4.39
CA TYR A 97 -0.01 2.15 3.07
C TYR A 97 1.43 1.68 3.08
N THR A 98 1.78 0.84 2.10
CA THR A 98 3.16 0.40 1.86
C THR A 98 3.65 1.04 0.55
N GLU A 99 4.74 1.81 0.56
CA GLU A 99 5.70 2.09 1.65
C GLU A 99 6.11 3.58 1.73
N ILE A 100 6.87 3.96 2.77
CA ILE A 100 7.27 5.35 3.00
C ILE A 100 8.38 5.79 2.02
N THR A 101 9.37 4.94 1.74
CA THR A 101 10.55 5.29 0.91
C THR A 101 10.82 4.18 -0.06
N ASP A 102 11.33 4.47 -1.25
CA ASP A 102 11.89 3.42 -2.10
C ASP A 102 12.99 2.68 -1.32
N VAL A 103 13.03 1.37 -1.48
CA VAL A 103 14.06 0.47 -0.93
C VAL A 103 14.62 -0.35 -2.08
N GLU A 104 15.87 -0.80 -1.98
CA GLU A 104 16.68 -1.46 -3.04
C GLU A 104 16.01 -1.59 -4.42
N ASN A 105 15.23 -2.66 -4.65
CA ASN A 105 14.57 -2.89 -5.94
C ASN A 105 13.07 -2.53 -5.95
N GLU A 106 12.52 -1.99 -4.87
CA GLU A 106 11.14 -1.54 -4.72
C GLU A 106 11.06 0.00 -4.84
N ALA A 107 10.42 0.47 -5.92
CA ALA A 107 10.35 1.87 -6.31
C ALA A 107 8.95 2.49 -6.10
N ASN A 108 8.24 2.00 -5.08
CA ASN A 108 6.85 2.33 -4.71
C ASN A 108 6.72 3.09 -3.38
N GLY A 109 7.80 3.68 -2.89
CA GLY A 109 7.76 4.58 -1.74
C GLY A 109 7.11 5.92 -2.03
N LEU A 110 6.78 6.67 -0.99
CA LEU A 110 6.37 8.09 -1.09
C LEU A 110 7.56 9.04 -1.22
N LEU A 111 8.75 8.62 -0.80
CA LEU A 111 10.02 9.28 -1.01
C LEU A 111 10.94 8.42 -1.87
N THR A 112 11.91 9.05 -2.53
CA THR A 112 12.97 8.34 -3.24
C THR A 112 13.89 7.54 -2.32
N TYR A 113 14.73 6.69 -2.91
CA TYR A 113 15.64 5.80 -2.18
C TYR A 113 16.57 6.56 -1.23
N ASP A 114 17.12 7.67 -1.70
CA ASP A 114 17.98 8.56 -0.93
C ASP A 114 17.23 9.52 0.01
N ARG A 115 15.89 9.45 0.05
CA ARG A 115 14.98 10.33 0.81
C ARG A 115 15.12 11.83 0.46
N GLN A 116 15.67 12.16 -0.70
CA GLN A 116 15.86 13.57 -1.11
C GLN A 116 14.64 14.16 -1.82
N VAL A 117 13.80 13.33 -2.44
CA VAL A 117 12.63 13.77 -3.19
C VAL A 117 11.37 13.12 -2.63
N VAL A 118 10.40 13.95 -2.27
CA VAL A 118 9.03 13.53 -1.98
C VAL A 118 8.28 13.41 -3.30
N LYS A 119 7.73 12.23 -3.60
CA LYS A 119 7.12 11.89 -4.90
C LYS A 119 5.63 12.23 -4.97
N VAL A 120 5.01 12.51 -3.83
CA VAL A 120 3.60 12.89 -3.70
C VAL A 120 3.41 14.33 -3.25
N ASP A 121 2.26 14.90 -3.56
CA ASP A 121 1.82 16.20 -3.05
C ASP A 121 1.23 16.01 -1.66
N THR A 122 1.98 16.42 -0.63
CA THR A 122 1.60 16.31 0.78
C THR A 122 0.40 17.17 1.17
N ALA A 123 0.01 18.14 0.34
CA ALA A 123 -1.22 18.89 0.56
C ALA A 123 -2.46 18.09 0.15
N ARG A 124 -2.32 17.21 -0.85
CA ARG A 124 -3.41 16.38 -1.41
C ARG A 124 -3.55 15.04 -0.70
N VAL A 125 -2.43 14.48 -0.25
CA VAL A 125 -2.36 13.19 0.43
C VAL A 125 -2.47 13.41 1.94
N ARG A 126 -3.68 13.25 2.50
CA ARG A 126 -4.00 13.45 3.93
C ARG A 126 -4.97 12.40 4.46
#